data_AF-A0A7Y0SMW4-F1
#
_entry.id   AF-A0A7Y0SMW4-F1
#
_cell.length_a   1.000
_cell.length_b   1.000
_cell.length_c   1.000
_cell.angle_alpha   90.00
_cell.angle_beta   90.00
_cell.angle_gamma   90.00
#
_symmetry.space_group_name_H-M   'P 1'
#
loop_
_entity.id
_entity.type
_entity.pdbx_description
1 polymer ?
#
loop_
_entity_poly.entity_id
_entity_poly.type
_entity_poly.pdbx_seq_one_letter_code
_entity_poly.pdbx_strand_id
1 'polypeptide(L)'
;ERMSLIHASSHDALEQLAQDKDFVQPDVVYLDPMYPHPENKKKSALVKKEMRVFQSLVGADLDADGLLEPAMALATKRVVVKRPDYANWLNEKKPTMAMETKKNRFDVYVKASMA
;
A
#
# COMPACT_ATOMS: atom_id res chain seq x y z
N GLU A 1 -3.78 4.80 23.79
CA GLU A 1 -4.46 4.15 22.63
C GLU A 1 -3.45 4.01 21.49
N ARG A 2 -3.43 2.91 20.73
CA ARG A 2 -2.39 2.62 19.71
C ARG A 2 -2.94 2.50 18.28
N MET A 3 -4.24 2.68 18.10
CA MET A 3 -4.92 2.54 16.81
C MET A 3 -6.05 3.54 16.76
N SER A 4 -6.10 4.31 15.68
CA SER A 4 -7.15 5.28 15.37
C SER A 4 -7.57 5.11 13.91
N LEU A 5 -8.78 5.56 13.58
CA LEU A 5 -9.32 5.52 12.22
C LEU A 5 -9.57 6.95 11.73
N ILE A 6 -9.06 7.27 10.54
CA ILE A 6 -9.34 8.50 9.82
C ILE A 6 -10.15 8.11 8.58
N HIS A 7 -11.38 8.61 8.46
CA HIS A 7 -12.22 8.38 7.29
C HIS A 7 -11.98 9.47 6.25
N ALA A 8 -11.09 9.20 5.30
CA ALA A 8 -10.74 10.08 4.19
C ALA A 8 -10.13 9.28 3.02
N SER A 9 -10.08 9.89 1.83
CA SER A 9 -9.24 9.36 0.74
C SER A 9 -7.77 9.46 1.12
N SER A 10 -7.00 8.40 0.89
CA SER A 10 -5.55 8.44 1.16
C SER A 10 -4.80 9.35 0.19
N HIS A 11 -5.30 9.57 -1.03
CA HIS A 11 -4.70 10.53 -1.97
C HIS A 11 -4.67 11.94 -1.37
N ASP A 12 -5.79 12.38 -0.78
CA ASP A 12 -5.88 13.73 -0.19
C ASP A 12 -5.28 13.77 1.22
N ALA A 13 -5.59 12.76 2.04
CA ALA A 13 -5.21 12.78 3.46
C ALA A 13 -3.70 12.70 3.66
N LEU A 14 -2.99 11.89 2.86
CA LEU A 14 -1.53 11.79 2.98
C LEU A 14 -0.84 13.13 2.69
N GLU A 15 -1.32 13.88 1.68
CA GLU A 15 -0.79 15.22 1.36
C GLU A 15 -1.11 16.23 2.46
N GLN A 16 -2.35 16.25 2.94
CA GLN A 16 -2.78 17.17 4.00
C GLN A 16 -2.01 16.92 5.29
N LEU A 17 -1.87 15.67 5.72
CA LEU A 17 -1.13 15.29 6.91
C LEU A 17 0.37 15.57 6.79
N ALA A 18 0.93 15.51 5.58
CA ALA A 18 2.34 15.86 5.36
C ALA A 18 2.59 17.37 5.51
N GLN A 19 1.58 18.21 5.25
CA GLN A 19 1.64 19.66 5.38
C GLN A 19 1.24 20.17 6.77
N ASP A 20 0.51 19.37 7.54
CA ASP A 20 0.12 19.68 8.91
C ASP A 20 1.35 19.65 9.83
N LYS A 21 1.66 20.81 10.42
CA LYS A 21 2.83 20.99 11.30
C LYS A 21 2.58 20.41 12.70
N ASP A 22 1.33 20.28 13.11
CA ASP A 22 0.95 19.74 14.40
C ASP A 22 0.77 18.22 14.33
N PHE A 23 0.75 17.65 13.11
CA PHE A 23 0.71 16.22 12.91
C PHE A 23 2.10 15.57 13.11
N VAL A 24 2.14 14.56 13.97
CA VAL A 24 3.34 13.75 14.17
C VAL A 24 3.50 12.79 13.00
N GLN A 25 4.43 13.09 12.10
CA GLN A 25 4.72 12.25 10.93
C GLN A 25 5.12 10.83 11.36
N PRO A 26 4.54 9.79 10.73
CA PRO A 26 4.88 8.41 11.05
C PRO A 26 6.26 8.04 10.50
N ASP A 27 6.96 7.16 11.21
CA ASP A 27 8.19 6.56 10.68
C ASP A 27 7.92 5.74 9.41
N VAL A 28 6.78 5.06 9.38
CA VAL A 28 6.41 4.13 8.32
C VAL A 28 5.01 4.42 7.80
N VAL A 29 4.87 4.50 6.48
CA VAL A 29 3.57 4.42 5.80
C VAL A 29 3.46 3.04 5.15
N TYR A 30 2.34 2.35 5.38
CA TYR A 30 2.05 1.03 4.82
C TYR A 30 0.91 1.13 3.79
N LEU A 31 1.13 0.60 2.59
CA LEU A 31 0.17 0.59 1.50
C LEU A 31 -0.15 -0.87 1.09
N ASP A 32 -1.44 -1.21 1.01
CA ASP A 32 -1.94 -2.49 0.49
C ASP A 32 -3.20 -2.25 -0.34
N PRO A 33 -3.09 -1.48 -1.45
CA PRO A 33 -4.22 -1.23 -2.34
C PRO A 33 -4.68 -2.54 -2.98
N MET A 34 -5.98 -2.65 -3.27
CA MET A 34 -6.59 -3.82 -3.87
C MET A 34 -6.12 -3.99 -5.31
N TYR A 35 -5.07 -4.81 -5.49
CA TYR A 35 -4.45 -5.03 -6.80
C TYR A 35 -5.44 -5.69 -7.80
N PRO A 36 -5.50 -5.22 -9.06
CA PRO A 36 -6.35 -5.82 -10.08
C PRO A 36 -5.95 -7.28 -10.29
N HIS A 37 -6.91 -8.18 -10.12
CA HIS A 37 -6.66 -9.59 -10.36
C HIS A 37 -6.58 -9.82 -11.88
N PRO A 38 -5.51 -10.44 -12.39
CA PRO A 38 -5.38 -10.66 -13.83
C PRO A 38 -6.52 -11.56 -14.33
N GLU A 39 -7.24 -11.09 -15.35
CA GLU A 39 -8.39 -11.77 -15.94
C GLU A 39 -8.07 -13.21 -16.40
N ASN A 40 -6.80 -13.45 -16.75
CA ASN A 40 -6.32 -14.70 -17.35
C ASN A 40 -5.83 -15.76 -16.34
N LYS A 41 -5.83 -15.51 -15.02
CA LYS A 41 -5.49 -16.55 -14.04
C LYS A 41 -6.70 -17.46 -13.79
N LYS A 42 -6.60 -18.72 -14.23
CA LYS A 42 -7.52 -19.80 -13.84
C LYS A 42 -7.69 -19.76 -12.31
N LYS A 43 -8.93 -19.64 -11.84
CA LYS A 43 -9.33 -19.65 -10.43
C LYS A 43 -8.97 -20.99 -9.77
N SER A 44 -7.69 -21.26 -9.50
CA SER A 44 -7.28 -22.47 -8.79
C SER A 44 -7.56 -22.27 -7.30
N ALA A 45 -8.56 -22.99 -6.81
CA ALA A 45 -9.18 -22.85 -5.50
C ALA A 45 -9.92 -21.51 -5.27
N LEU A 46 -11.19 -21.62 -4.88
CA LEU A 46 -11.98 -20.47 -4.45
C LEU A 46 -11.28 -19.81 -3.26
N VAL A 47 -10.94 -18.53 -3.41
CA VAL A 47 -10.53 -17.67 -2.30
C VAL A 47 -11.57 -17.78 -1.19
N LYS A 48 -11.15 -17.63 0.07
CA LYS A 48 -12.05 -17.65 1.23
C LYS A 48 -13.29 -16.79 0.96
N LYS A 49 -14.47 -17.25 1.37
CA LYS A 49 -15.76 -16.64 1.03
C LYS A 49 -15.80 -15.15 1.40
N GLU A 50 -15.19 -14.80 2.53
CA GLU A 50 -15.09 -13.43 3.05
C GLU A 50 -14.33 -12.51 2.08
N MET A 51 -13.21 -12.98 1.52
CA MET A 51 -12.41 -12.20 0.57
C MET A 51 -13.14 -11.97 -0.75
N ARG A 52 -13.97 -12.93 -1.18
CA ARG A 52 -14.79 -12.77 -2.39
C ARG A 52 -15.84 -11.68 -2.22
N VAL A 53 -16.50 -11.65 -1.06
CA VAL A 53 -17.48 -10.62 -0.73
C VAL A 53 -16.80 -9.25 -0.65
N PHE A 54 -15.66 -9.16 0.02
CA PHE A 54 -14.90 -7.91 0.14
C PHE A 54 -14.48 -7.36 -1.22
N GLN A 55 -13.92 -8.21 -2.09
CA GLN A 55 -13.52 -7.81 -3.45
C GLN A 55 -14.70 -7.37 -4.31
N SER A 56 -15.85 -8.04 -4.20
CA SER A 56 -17.04 -7.62 -4.96
C SER A 56 -17.63 -6.29 -4.51
N LEU A 57 -17.38 -5.89 -3.26
CA LEU A 57 -17.87 -4.64 -2.70
C LEU A 57 -16.93 -3.46 -2.98
N VAL A 58 -15.62 -3.67 -2.81
CA VAL A 58 -14.61 -2.60 -2.91
C VAL A 58 -14.09 -2.43 -4.35
N GLY A 59 -14.00 -3.51 -5.13
CA GLY A 59 -13.40 -3.46 -6.46
C GLY A 59 -11.87 -3.42 -6.41
N ALA A 60 -11.26 -3.03 -7.53
CA ALA A 60 -9.80 -2.88 -7.65
C ALA A 60 -9.42 -1.39 -7.63
N ASP A 61 -8.30 -1.07 -6.98
CA ASP A 61 -7.76 0.30 -6.92
C ASP A 61 -6.92 0.57 -8.18
N LEU A 62 -7.55 1.16 -9.20
CA LEU A 62 -6.91 1.47 -10.48
C LEU A 62 -6.01 2.72 -10.42
N ASP A 63 -6.18 3.53 -9.38
CA ASP A 63 -5.46 4.79 -9.10
C ASP A 63 -4.39 4.62 -8.00
N ALA A 64 -4.10 3.38 -7.61
CA ALA A 64 -3.17 3.05 -6.54
C ALA A 64 -1.76 3.62 -6.75
N ASP A 65 -1.33 3.78 -7.99
CA ASP A 65 -0.01 4.33 -8.32
C ASP A 65 0.16 5.78 -7.80
N GLY A 66 -0.94 6.53 -7.69
CA GLY A 66 -0.95 7.87 -7.11
C GLY A 66 -0.65 7.93 -5.62
N LEU A 67 -0.63 6.79 -4.91
CA LEU A 67 -0.40 6.75 -3.46
C LEU A 67 1.09 6.82 -3.08
N LEU A 68 2.00 6.43 -3.98
CA LEU A 68 3.41 6.25 -3.60
C LEU A 68 4.08 7.58 -3.25
N GLU A 69 3.88 8.62 -4.05
CA GLU A 69 4.51 9.92 -3.84
C GLU A 69 4.06 10.61 -2.54
N PRO A 70 2.76 10.76 -2.25
CA PRO A 70 2.32 11.37 -1.01
C PRO A 70 2.68 10.52 0.22
N ALA A 71 2.69 9.19 0.11
CA ALA A 71 3.19 8.32 1.17
C ALA A 71 4.69 8.55 1.45
N MET A 72 5.49 8.74 0.40
CA MET A 72 6.91 9.07 0.53
C MET A 72 7.12 10.47 1.09
N ALA A 73 6.23 11.43 0.82
CA ALA A 73 6.29 12.74 1.44
C ALA A 73 6.03 12.66 2.96
N LEU A 74 5.01 11.91 3.37
CA LEU A 74 4.58 11.79 4.76
C LEU A 74 5.52 10.96 5.65
N ALA A 75 6.03 9.83 5.15
CA ALA A 75 6.85 8.93 5.97
C ALA A 75 8.21 9.54 6.32
N THR A 76 8.67 9.44 7.57
CA THR A 76 10.01 9.93 7.94
C THR A 76 11.12 8.91 7.62
N LYS A 77 10.83 7.61 7.64
CA LYS A 77 11.85 6.54 7.46
C LYS A 77 11.64 5.69 6.23
N ARG A 78 10.44 5.15 6.00
CA ARG A 78 10.18 4.23 4.87
C ARG A 78 8.71 4.14 4.48
N VAL A 79 8.47 3.79 3.23
CA VAL A 79 7.16 3.34 2.73
C VAL A 79 7.25 1.84 2.44
N VAL A 80 6.26 1.09 2.88
CA VAL A 80 6.15 -0.35 2.64
C VAL A 80 4.90 -0.62 1.83
N VAL A 81 5.05 -1.25 0.68
CA VAL A 81 3.94 -1.59 -0.20
C VAL A 81 3.82 -3.10 -0.29
N LYS A 82 2.67 -3.64 0.10
CA LYS A 82 2.37 -5.06 -0.11
C LYS A 82 1.93 -5.27 -1.55
N ARG A 83 2.51 -6.27 -2.20
CA ARG A 83 2.22 -6.63 -3.59
C ARG A 83 2.09 -8.16 -3.72
N PRO A 84 1.23 -8.68 -4.61
CA PRO A 84 1.36 -10.03 -5.10
C PRO A 84 2.77 -10.25 -5.69
N ASP A 85 3.30 -11.47 -5.59
CA ASP A 85 4.61 -11.84 -6.13
C ASP A 85 4.78 -11.48 -7.62
N TYR A 86 3.71 -11.62 -8.42
CA TYR A 86 3.70 -11.35 -9.87
C TYR A 86 3.39 -9.89 -10.25
N ALA A 87 2.98 -9.03 -9.32
CA ALA A 87 2.57 -7.67 -9.65
C ALA A 87 3.79 -6.80 -10.00
N ASN A 88 3.63 -5.80 -10.88
CA ASN A 88 4.68 -4.78 -11.08
C ASN A 88 4.94 -3.99 -9.78
N TRP A 89 5.97 -3.15 -9.75
CA TRP A 89 6.14 -2.21 -8.62
C TRP A 89 5.05 -1.13 -8.66
N LEU A 90 4.73 -0.55 -7.51
CA LEU A 90 3.77 0.55 -7.42
C LEU A 90 4.32 1.77 -8.15
N ASN A 91 3.53 2.38 -9.02
CA ASN A 91 3.91 3.51 -9.85
C ASN A 91 5.20 3.26 -10.67
N GLU A 92 5.44 1.99 -11.04
CA GLU A 92 6.64 1.51 -11.74
C GLU A 92 7.99 1.88 -11.07
N LYS A 93 7.98 2.31 -9.79
CA LYS A 93 9.19 2.70 -9.07
C LYS A 93 9.82 1.50 -8.39
N LYS A 94 11.09 1.23 -8.68
CA LYS A 94 11.84 0.14 -8.03
C LYS A 94 12.00 0.42 -6.52
N PRO A 95 11.63 -0.51 -5.62
CA PRO A 95 11.89 -0.34 -4.20
C PRO A 95 13.39 -0.49 -3.89
N THR A 96 13.82 0.06 -2.76
CA THR A 96 15.20 -0.09 -2.26
C THR A 96 15.52 -1.56 -1.96
N MET A 97 14.55 -2.28 -1.39
CA MET A 97 14.62 -3.71 -1.16
C MET A 97 13.21 -4.32 -1.21
N ALA A 98 13.11 -5.63 -1.40
CA ALA A 98 11.85 -6.35 -1.31
C ALA A 98 11.98 -7.50 -0.32
N MET A 99 10.97 -7.70 0.52
CA MET A 99 10.85 -8.87 1.39
C MET A 99 9.87 -9.85 0.78
N GLU A 100 10.39 -10.95 0.23
CA GLU A 100 9.57 -11.96 -0.44
C GLU A 100 8.94 -12.95 0.54
N THR A 101 7.72 -13.36 0.26
CA THR A 101 7.00 -14.44 0.94
C THR A 101 6.38 -15.37 -0.10
N LYS A 102 5.78 -16.49 0.32
CA LYS A 102 5.28 -17.53 -0.58
C LYS A 102 4.30 -17.05 -1.69
N LYS A 103 3.54 -15.98 -1.46
CA LYS A 103 2.51 -15.50 -2.40
C LYS A 103 2.47 -13.98 -2.59
N ASN A 104 3.23 -13.25 -1.78
CA ASN A 104 3.27 -11.81 -1.76
C ASN A 104 4.72 -11.36 -1.54
N ARG A 105 5.00 -10.10 -1.82
CA ARG A 105 6.21 -9.43 -1.39
C ARG A 105 5.88 -8.08 -0.76
N PHE A 106 6.80 -7.57 0.02
CA PHE A 106 6.74 -6.22 0.58
C PHE A 106 7.85 -5.39 -0.06
N ASP A 107 7.46 -4.47 -0.93
CA ASP A 107 8.34 -3.51 -1.58
C ASP A 107 8.64 -2.39 -0.58
N VAL A 108 9.92 -2.20 -0.20
CA VAL A 108 10.35 -1.25 0.83
C VAL A 108 11.14 -0.12 0.19
N TYR A 109 10.63 1.11 0.33
CA TYR A 109 11.25 2.35 -0.12
C TYR A 109 11.85 3.06 1.09
N VAL A 110 13.18 3.11 1.17
CA VAL A 110 13.90 3.66 2.33
C VAL A 110 14.22 5.14 2.10
N LYS A 111 13.85 6.00 3.06
CA LYS A 111 14.27 7.41 3.13
C LYS A 111 15.42 7.62 4.12
N ALA A 112 15.36 6.96 5.28
CA ALA A 112 16.35 7.09 6.34
C ALA A 112 16.47 5.81 7.17
N SER A 113 17.55 5.68 7.93
CA SER A 113 17.72 4.58 8.89
C SER A 113 16.71 4.67 10.03
N MET A 114 16.25 3.50 10.50
CA MET A 114 15.57 3.41 11.80
C MET A 114 16.66 3.59 12.85
N ALA A 115 16.46 4.55 13.75
CA ALA A 115 17.33 4.73 14.91
C ALA A 115 16.89 3.78 16.03
#